data_AF-A0A1E3LHW7-F1
#
_entry.id   AF-A0A1E3LHW7-F1
#
_cell.length_a   1.000
_cell.length_b   1.000
_cell.length_c   1.000
_cell.angle_alpha   90.00
_cell.angle_beta   90.00
_cell.angle_gamma   90.00
#
_symmetry.space_group_name_H-M   'P 1'
#
loop_
_entity.id
_entity.type
_entity.pdbx_description
1 polymer ?
#
loop_
_entity_poly.entity_id
_entity_poly.type
_entity_poly.pdbx_seq_one_letter_code
_entity_poly.pdbx_strand_id
1 'polypeptide(L)' 'MSAVPTIADLHAYANVPLMTREAFAAAIGLPLSILVAQAERGYWPEVRVGKRVFINVELVRKRALEREFSV' A
#
# COMPACT_ATOMS: atom_id res chain seq x y z
N MET A 1 -11.90 -9.95 16.00
CA MET A 1 -11.20 -8.87 16.71
C MET A 1 -9.96 -8.51 15.90
N SER A 2 -9.98 -7.40 15.17
CA SER A 2 -8.75 -6.87 14.55
C SER A 2 -8.19 -5.84 15.53
N ALA A 3 -6.95 -6.05 15.99
CA ALA A 3 -6.29 -5.12 16.90
C ALA A 3 -6.04 -3.80 16.14
N VAL A 4 -6.49 -2.69 16.73
CA VAL A 4 -6.14 -1.36 16.22
C VAL A 4 -4.62 -1.21 16.34
N PRO A 5 -3.90 -0.96 15.24
CA PRO A 5 -2.44 -0.85 15.28
C PRO A 5 -2.01 0.30 16.19
N THR A 6 -0.95 0.08 16.97
CA THR A 6 -0.39 1.10 17.88
C THR A 6 0.48 2.10 17.11
N ILE A 7 0.79 3.26 17.71
CA ILE A 7 1.65 4.28 17.08
C ILE A 7 3.03 3.70 16.71
N ALA A 8 3.58 2.78 17.52
CA ALA A 8 4.84 2.11 17.21
C ALA A 8 4.75 1.26 15.93
N ASP A 9 3.61 0.61 15.68
CA ASP A 9 3.37 -0.16 14.47
C ASP A 9 3.31 0.77 13.24
N LEU A 10 2.70 1.95 13.37
CA LEU A 10 2.62 2.96 12.30
C LEU A 10 4.02 3.40 11.81
N HIS A 11 4.99 3.56 12.72
CA HIS A 11 6.36 3.94 12.37
C HIS A 11 7.11 2.81 11.64
N ALA A 12 6.85 1.54 12.00
CA ALA A 12 7.42 0.40 11.28
C ALA A 12 6.83 0.30 9.87
N TYR A 13 5.51 0.49 9.71
CA TYR A 13 4.85 0.50 8.39
C TYR A 13 5.33 1.64 7.49
N ALA A 14 5.74 2.78 8.06
CA ALA A 14 6.31 3.90 7.32
C ALA A 14 7.64 3.56 6.62
N ASN A 15 8.35 2.50 7.02
CA ASN A 15 9.65 2.13 6.44
C ASN A 15 9.63 0.82 5.65
N VAL A 16 8.47 0.18 5.46
CA VAL A 16 8.37 -1.05 4.67
C VAL A 16 8.19 -0.70 3.18
N PRO A 17 9.15 -1.04 2.29
CA PRO A 17 9.09 -0.63 0.88
C PRO A 17 8.11 -1.47 0.05
N LEU A 18 7.83 -2.71 0.49
CA LEU A 18 6.95 -3.66 -0.19
C LEU A 18 5.92 -4.22 0.80
N MET A 19 4.63 -4.10 0.48
CA MET A 19 3.55 -4.65 1.30
C MET A 19 2.71 -5.65 0.51
N THR A 20 2.14 -6.64 1.18
CA THR A 20 1.09 -7.45 0.54
C THR A 20 -0.13 -6.57 0.28
N ARG A 21 -1.02 -7.02 -0.61
CA ARG A 21 -2.27 -6.30 -0.89
C ARG A 21 -3.13 -6.17 0.37
N GLU A 22 -3.16 -7.18 1.23
CA GLU A 22 -3.89 -7.17 2.51
C GLU A 22 -3.33 -6.13 3.47
N ALA A 23 -2.01 -6.12 3.66
CA ALA A 23 -1.35 -5.17 4.56
C ALA A 23 -1.51 -3.73 4.08
N PHE A 24 -1.34 -3.51 2.77
CA PHE A 24 -1.49 -2.18 2.18
C PHE A 24 -2.94 -1.69 2.26
N ALA A 25 -3.92 -2.54 1.93
CA ALA A 25 -5.35 -2.21 2.02
C ALA A 25 -5.73 -1.78 3.45
N ALA A 26 -5.29 -2.54 4.45
CA ALA A 26 -5.49 -2.19 5.85
C ALA A 26 -4.80 -0.86 6.23
N ALA A 27 -3.57 -0.64 5.76
CA ALA A 27 -2.80 0.56 6.07
C ALA A 27 -3.42 1.85 5.52
N ILE A 28 -4.05 1.80 4.33
CA ILE A 28 -4.69 2.98 3.71
C ILE A 28 -6.21 3.04 3.92
N GLY A 29 -6.77 2.12 4.69
CA GLY A 29 -8.20 2.08 5.01
C GLY A 29 -9.12 1.69 3.84
N LEU A 30 -8.62 0.93 2.85
CA LEU A 30 -9.43 0.42 1.74
C LEU A 30 -9.90 -1.01 1.99
N PRO A 31 -11.12 -1.39 1.54
CA PRO A 31 -11.50 -2.79 1.47
C PRO A 31 -10.58 -3.58 0.53
N LEU A 32 -10.16 -4.78 0.94
CA LEU A 32 -9.24 -5.62 0.16
C LEU A 32 -9.73 -5.90 -1.26
N SER A 33 -11.03 -6.17 -1.43
CA SER A 33 -11.63 -6.44 -2.75
C SER A 33 -11.47 -5.25 -3.71
N ILE A 34 -11.60 -4.02 -3.19
CA ILE A 34 -11.41 -2.80 -3.97
C ILE A 34 -9.95 -2.62 -4.34
N LEU A 35 -9.02 -2.82 -3.38
CA LEU A 35 -7.59 -2.74 -3.68
C LEU A 35 -7.17 -3.76 -4.74
N VAL A 36 -7.61 -5.02 -4.63
CA VAL A 36 -7.31 -6.08 -5.61
C VAL A 36 -7.81 -5.68 -6.99
N ALA A 37 -9.07 -5.25 -7.10
CA ALA A 37 -9.65 -4.82 -8.38
C ALA A 37 -8.89 -3.61 -8.98
N GLN A 38 -8.43 -2.69 -8.15
CA GLN A 38 -7.62 -1.55 -8.61
C GLN A 38 -6.21 -1.99 -9.04
N ALA A 39 -5.58 -2.89 -8.30
CA ALA A 39 -4.24 -3.37 -8.59
C ALA A 39 -4.21 -4.16 -9.91
N GLU A 40 -5.21 -5.03 -10.13
CA GLU A 40 -5.37 -5.78 -11.39
C GLU A 40 -5.63 -4.88 -12.60
N ARG A 41 -6.18 -3.69 -12.39
CA ARG A 41 -6.36 -2.65 -13.42
C ARG A 41 -5.12 -1.76 -13.60
N GLY A 42 -4.04 -1.99 -12.84
CA GLY A 42 -2.78 -1.26 -12.97
C GLY A 42 -2.74 0.11 -12.29
N TYR A 43 -3.70 0.44 -11.42
CA TYR A 43 -3.69 1.73 -10.71
C TYR A 43 -2.56 1.81 -9.68
N TRP A 44 -2.15 0.67 -9.11
CA TRP A 44 -1.13 0.60 -8.08
C TRP A 44 0.20 0.08 -8.65
N PRO A 45 1.35 0.62 -8.20
CA PRO A 45 2.64 0.07 -8.58
C PRO A 45 2.86 -1.28 -7.88
N GLU A 46 3.05 -2.33 -8.65
CA GLU A 46 3.22 -3.70 -8.15
C GLU A 46 4.61 -4.25 -8.45
N VAL A 47 5.13 -5.09 -7.55
CA VAL A 47 6.38 -5.85 -7.72
C VAL A 47 6.11 -7.32 -7.46
N ARG A 48 6.60 -8.18 -8.37
CA ARG A 48 6.54 -9.63 -8.20
C ARG A 48 7.82 -10.13 -7.54
N VAL A 49 7.67 -10.86 -6.43
CA VAL A 49 8.77 -11.58 -5.78
C VAL A 49 8.39 -13.05 -5.75
N GLY A 50 8.99 -13.82 -6.65
CA GLY A 50 8.61 -15.21 -6.90
C GLY A 50 7.14 -15.34 -7.34
N LYS A 51 6.35 -16.11 -6.58
CA LYS A 51 4.92 -16.36 -6.86
C LYS A 51 3.98 -15.32 -6.24
N ARG A 52 4.49 -14.35 -5.48
CA ARG A 52 3.67 -13.35 -4.78
C ARG A 52 3.77 -11.98 -5.44
N VAL A 53 2.68 -11.22 -5.35
CA VAL A 53 2.57 -9.84 -5.82
C VAL A 53 2.50 -8.93 -4.60
N PHE A 54 3.29 -7.86 -4.62
CA PHE A 54 3.37 -6.86 -3.56
C PHE A 54 3.08 -5.48 -4.15
N ILE A 55 2.54 -4.59 -3.33
CA ILE A 55 2.48 -3.16 -3.63
C ILE A 55 3.85 -2.55 -3.32
N ASN A 56 4.40 -1.80 -4.28
CA ASN A 56 5.61 -1.01 -4.07
C ASN A 56 5.24 0.33 -3.42
N VAL A 57 5.36 0.38 -2.10
CA VAL A 57 4.94 1.52 -1.29
C VAL A 57 5.83 2.74 -1.56
N GLU A 58 7.12 2.54 -1.84
CA GLU A 58 8.01 3.67 -2.16
C GLU A 58 7.60 4.40 -3.44
N LEU A 59 7.17 3.66 -4.48
CA LEU A 59 6.63 4.28 -5.69
C LEU A 59 5.29 4.97 -5.44
N VAL A 60 4.46 4.47 -4.52
CA VAL A 60 3.24 5.18 -4.11
C VAL A 60 3.59 6.51 -3.45
N ARG A 61 4.53 6.51 -2.49
CA ARG A 61 4.98 7.74 -1.81
C ARG A 61 5.56 8.74 -2.81
N LYS A 62 6.42 8.27 -3.73
CA LYS A 62 6.96 9.10 -4.80
C LYS A 62 5.85 9.75 -5.64
N ARG A 63 4.87 8.96 -6.11
CA ARG A 63 3.72 9.47 -6.88
C ARG A 63 2.85 10.46 -6.09
N ALA A 64 2.72 10.25 -4.78
CA ALA A 64 1.97 11.16 -3.91
C ALA A 64 2.68 12.52 -3.79
N LEU A 65 3.99 12.51 -3.59
CA LEU A 65 4.83 13.72 -3.57
C LEU A 65 4.87 14.42 -4.94
N GLU A 66 4.90 13.67 -6.04
CA GLU A 66 4.82 14.23 -7.40
C GLU A 66 3.49 14.93 -7.68
N ARG A 67 2.42 14.57 -6.95
CA ARG A 67 1.08 15.17 -7.06
C ARG A 67 0.83 16.28 -6.03
N GLU A 68 1.87 16.76 -5.36
CA GLU A 68 1.75 17.80 -4.34
C GLU A 68 1.18 19.11 -4.95
N PHE A 69 -0.04 19.46 -4.52
CA PHE A 69 -0.87 20.61 -4.90
C PHE A 69 -0.96 20.92 -6.42
N SER A 70 -1.89 20.26 -7.12
CA SER A 70 -2.56 20.91 -8.26
C SER A 70 -3.73 21.74 -7.72
N VAL A 71 -3.64 23.06 -7.88
CA VAL A 71 -4.72 24.03 -7.60
C VAL A 71 -5.94 23.71 -8.45
#